data_AF-A0A6Q2YWX9-F1
#
_entry.id   AF-A0A6Q2YWX9-F1
#
_cell.length_a   1.000
_cell.length_b   1.000
_cell.length_c   1.000
_cell.angle_alpha   90.00
_cell.angle_beta   90.00
_cell.angle_gamma   90.00
#
_symmetry.space_group_name_H-M   'P 1'
#
loop_
_entity.id
_entity.type
_entity.pdbx_description
1 polymer ?
#
loop_
_entity_poly.entity_id
_entity_poly.type
_entity_poly.pdbx_seq_one_letter_code
_entity_poly.pdbx_strand_id
1 'polypeptide(L)'
;MATDSWALAVDEQEAAAESVIVKSETNVRQTGSCTIRKTAHSCKLYDKAAQSLLNKLIRSNLVNTTNQVEVLQRDPNSPLYSVKSFEELRLKPQLLQGVYAMGFNRPSKIQENALPMMLAEP
;
A
#
# COMPACT_ATOMS: atom_id res chain seq x y z
N MET A 1 16.99 -12.20 -19.28
CA MET A 1 15.82 -12.78 -18.59
C MET A 1 15.92 -12.30 -17.14
N ALA A 2 15.32 -11.15 -16.81
CA ALA A 2 15.38 -10.59 -15.46
C ALA A 2 14.37 -11.35 -14.59
N THR A 3 14.88 -12.04 -13.58
CA THR A 3 14.07 -12.83 -12.63
C THR A 3 13.30 -11.89 -11.71
N ASP A 4 11.98 -12.07 -11.65
CA ASP A 4 11.02 -11.28 -10.88
C ASP A 4 11.27 -11.36 -9.36
N SER A 5 12.20 -10.55 -8.87
CA SER A 5 12.52 -10.40 -7.44
C SER A 5 11.35 -9.85 -6.62
N TRP A 6 10.33 -9.28 -7.26
CA TRP A 6 9.15 -8.74 -6.59
C TRP A 6 8.07 -9.79 -6.37
N ALA A 7 7.86 -10.69 -7.34
CA ALA A 7 6.85 -11.74 -7.22
C ALA A 7 7.17 -12.67 -6.05
N LEU A 8 8.43 -13.11 -5.93
CA LEU A 8 8.89 -13.96 -4.83
C LEU A 8 8.71 -13.31 -3.44
N ALA A 9 8.97 -12.00 -3.33
CA ALA A 9 8.81 -11.30 -2.05
C ALA A 9 7.34 -11.13 -1.66
N VAL A 10 6.44 -10.98 -2.64
CA VAL A 10 4.99 -10.93 -2.42
C VAL A 10 4.48 -12.32 -2.02
N ASP A 11 4.89 -13.36 -2.73
CA ASP A 11 4.52 -14.75 -2.43
C ASP A 11 4.97 -15.16 -1.01
N GLU A 12 6.20 -14.78 -0.61
CA GLU A 12 6.72 -15.04 0.76
C GLU A 12 5.91 -14.29 1.83
N GLN A 13 5.48 -13.06 1.53
CA GLN A 13 4.65 -12.26 2.42
C GLN A 13 3.22 -12.82 2.53
N GLU A 14 2.63 -13.30 1.43
CA GLU A 14 1.31 -13.94 1.44
C GLU A 14 1.33 -15.28 2.16
N ALA A 15 2.36 -16.10 1.93
CA ALA A 15 2.57 -17.36 2.65
C ALA A 15 2.70 -17.17 4.18
N ALA A 16 3.33 -16.07 4.62
CA ALA A 16 3.43 -15.75 6.04
C ALA A 16 2.09 -15.27 6.66
N ALA A 17 1.18 -14.71 5.84
CA ALA A 17 -0.08 -14.16 6.31
C ALA A 17 -1.21 -15.19 6.44
N GLU A 18 -1.07 -16.39 5.85
CA GLU A 18 -2.15 -17.38 5.70
C GLU A 18 -2.57 -18.10 7.01
N SER A 19 -2.11 -17.66 8.18
CA SER A 19 -2.53 -18.25 9.47
C SER A 19 -3.21 -17.29 10.46
N VAL A 20 -3.44 -16.03 10.10
CA VAL A 20 -4.18 -15.09 10.98
C VAL A 20 -5.69 -15.13 10.67
N ILE A 21 -6.25 -16.33 10.59
CA ILE A 21 -7.65 -16.50 10.98
C ILE A 21 -7.62 -16.49 12.50
N VAL A 22 -8.08 -15.39 13.09
CA VAL A 22 -8.19 -15.17 14.54
C VAL A 22 -9.05 -16.28 15.14
N LYS A 23 -8.42 -17.41 15.48
CA LYS A 23 -8.93 -18.36 16.46
C LYS A 23 -8.48 -17.83 17.81
N SER A 24 -9.45 -17.26 18.50
CA SER A 24 -9.39 -16.99 19.92
C SER A 24 -8.95 -18.23 20.68
N GLU A 25 -7.77 -18.23 21.27
CA GLU A 25 -7.46 -19.06 22.43
C GLU A 25 -6.27 -18.47 23.20
N THR A 26 -6.53 -18.22 24.48
CA THR A 26 -5.64 -17.64 25.47
C THR A 26 -4.44 -18.55 25.73
N ASN A 27 -3.22 -18.10 25.40
CA ASN A 27 -2.03 -18.57 26.10
C ASN A 27 -0.91 -17.51 26.10
N VAL A 28 -0.96 -16.64 27.11
CA VAL A 28 0.17 -15.77 27.45
C VAL A 28 1.25 -16.65 28.08
N ARG A 29 2.26 -17.05 27.28
CA ARG A 29 3.53 -17.51 27.84
C ARG A 29 4.48 -16.34 27.94
N GLN A 30 4.57 -15.83 29.16
CA GLN A 30 5.66 -15.00 29.63
C GLN A 30 6.99 -15.75 29.50
N THR A 31 7.94 -15.14 28.81
CA THR A 31 9.36 -15.19 29.18
C THR A 31 9.89 -13.76 29.19
N GLY A 32 10.01 -13.19 30.41
CA GLY A 32 10.77 -11.96 30.66
C GLY A 32 12.26 -12.19 30.41
N SER A 33 13.11 -11.18 30.26
CA SER A 33 13.21 -9.99 31.10
C SER A 33 14.06 -8.94 30.39
N CYS A 34 13.63 -7.67 30.39
CA CYS A 34 14.55 -6.55 30.25
C CYS A 34 14.31 -5.58 31.41
N THR A 35 15.33 -5.47 32.25
CA THR A 35 15.32 -4.74 33.52
C THR A 35 15.06 -3.26 33.31
N ILE A 36 14.00 -2.77 33.93
CA ILE A 36 13.59 -1.36 33.98
C ILE A 36 14.66 -0.56 34.72
N ARG A 37 15.41 0.28 33.99
CA ARG A 37 16.03 1.49 34.55
C ARG A 37 15.28 2.69 33.99
N LYS A 38 14.63 3.42 34.88
CA LYS A 38 13.89 4.65 34.57
C LYS A 38 14.87 5.73 34.09
N THR A 39 14.79 6.07 32.82
CA THR A 39 15.07 7.42 32.33
C THR A 39 13.91 7.82 31.43
N ALA A 40 13.34 9.00 31.68
CA ALA A 40 12.24 9.57 30.91
C ALA A 40 12.55 9.51 29.39
N HIS A 41 11.52 9.28 28.56
CA HIS A 41 11.54 8.99 27.11
C HIS A 41 11.51 7.50 26.70
N SER A 42 10.50 6.73 27.09
CA SER A 42 10.34 5.35 26.58
C SER A 42 8.87 4.99 26.34
N CYS A 43 8.25 5.59 25.33
CA CYS A 43 6.92 5.16 24.86
C CYS A 43 6.67 5.47 23.37
N LYS A 44 7.70 5.33 22.52
CA LYS A 44 7.57 5.48 21.05
C LYS A 44 8.31 4.37 20.31
N LEU A 45 7.86 3.12 20.45
CA LEU A 45 8.38 2.00 19.66
C LEU A 45 7.26 1.00 19.35
N TYR A 46 6.13 1.46 18.81
CA TYR A 46 5.41 0.57 17.90
C TYR A 46 6.25 0.53 16.63
N ASP A 47 6.69 -0.66 16.23
CA ASP A 47 7.41 -0.85 14.98
C ASP A 47 6.59 -0.23 13.82
N LYS A 48 7.25 0.50 12.91
CA LYS A 48 6.57 1.18 11.80
C LYS A 48 5.81 0.16 10.95
N ALA A 49 6.39 -1.04 10.77
CA ALA A 49 5.74 -2.14 10.09
C ALA A 49 4.44 -2.58 10.79
N ALA A 50 4.48 -2.73 12.13
CA ALA A 50 3.30 -3.07 12.92
C ALA A 50 2.22 -1.98 12.83
N GLN A 51 2.58 -0.70 12.87
CA GLN A 51 1.63 0.40 12.67
C GLN A 51 1.02 0.39 11.27
N SER A 52 1.82 0.15 10.23
CA SER A 52 1.34 0.03 8.85
C SER A 52 0.41 -1.16 8.66
N LEU A 53 0.70 -2.31 9.29
CA LEU A 53 -0.16 -3.49 9.25
C LEU A 53 -1.51 -3.20 9.90
N LEU A 54 -1.52 -2.61 11.10
CA LEU A 54 -2.76 -2.21 11.77
C LEU A 54 -3.57 -1.23 10.91
N ASN A 55 -2.92 -0.23 10.32
CA ASN A 55 -3.58 0.71 9.42
C ASN A 55 -4.17 0.02 8.18
N LYS A 56 -3.51 -1.01 7.62
CA LYS A 56 -4.01 -1.78 6.48
C LYS A 56 -5.24 -2.63 6.85
N LEU A 57 -5.25 -3.25 8.03
CA LEU A 57 -6.36 -4.10 8.49
C LEU A 57 -7.61 -3.29 8.85
N ILE A 58 -7.43 -2.07 9.36
CA ILE A 58 -8.53 -1.22 9.84
C ILE A 58 -9.16 -0.40 8.69
N ARG A 59 -8.37 -0.02 7.67
CA ARG A 59 -8.87 0.84 6.58
C ARG A 59 -9.62 0.03 5.53
N SER A 60 -10.92 0.28 5.43
CA SER A 60 -11.78 -0.31 4.40
C SER A 60 -11.93 0.55 3.14
N ASN A 61 -11.62 1.85 3.22
CA ASN A 61 -11.87 2.81 2.15
C ASN A 61 -10.76 3.86 2.02
N LEU A 62 -10.80 4.60 0.90
CA LEU A 62 -9.87 5.71 0.64
C LEU A 62 -10.05 6.83 1.66
N VAL A 63 -8.93 7.41 2.10
CA VAL A 63 -8.94 8.58 2.98
C VAL A 63 -9.11 9.85 2.18
N ASN A 64 -10.13 10.63 2.51
CA ASN A 64 -10.40 11.92 1.87
C ASN A 64 -9.28 12.92 2.17
N THR A 65 -8.74 13.54 1.12
CA THR A 65 -7.65 14.51 1.22
C THR A 65 -7.98 15.76 0.41
N THR A 66 -7.88 16.94 1.03
CA THR A 66 -8.07 18.23 0.36
C THR A 66 -6.82 18.68 -0.40
N ASN A 67 -5.64 18.31 0.08
CA ASN A 67 -4.34 18.67 -0.50
C ASN A 67 -4.18 18.21 -1.94
N GLN A 68 -3.49 19.01 -2.77
CA GLN A 68 -3.14 18.65 -4.14
C GLN A 68 -1.86 17.82 -4.18
N VAL A 69 -1.68 17.04 -5.23
CA VAL A 69 -0.49 16.20 -5.42
C VAL A 69 0.58 17.03 -6.10
N GLU A 70 1.75 17.12 -5.48
CA GLU A 70 2.94 17.75 -6.04
C GLU A 70 3.75 16.70 -6.81
N VAL A 71 4.08 16.99 -8.07
CA VAL A 71 4.85 16.08 -8.94
C VAL A 71 6.19 16.72 -9.26
N LEU A 72 7.27 16.07 -8.82
CA LEU A 72 8.62 16.44 -9.24
C LEU A 72 8.97 15.64 -10.50
N GLN A 73 9.05 16.33 -11.63
CA GLN A 73 9.42 15.73 -12.91
C GLN A 73 10.93 15.67 -13.08
N ARG A 74 11.39 14.61 -13.77
CA ARG A 74 12.81 14.49 -14.17
C ARG A 74 13.15 15.46 -15.31
N ASP A 75 12.24 15.62 -16.26
CA ASP A 75 12.35 16.58 -17.36
C ASP A 75 11.28 17.68 -17.15
N PRO A 76 11.68 18.96 -17.02
CA PRO A 76 10.74 20.06 -16.81
C PRO A 76 9.86 20.39 -18.04
N ASN A 77 10.18 19.86 -19.23
CA ASN A 77 9.41 20.12 -20.46
C ASN A 77 8.35 19.05 -20.76
N SER A 78 8.34 17.94 -20.01
CA SER A 78 7.36 16.87 -20.20
C SER A 78 5.99 17.32 -19.69
N PRO A 79 4.92 17.19 -20.49
CA PRO A 79 3.58 17.56 -20.03
C PRO A 79 3.15 16.72 -18.81
N LEU A 80 2.43 17.36 -17.89
CA LEU A 80 1.80 16.68 -16.76
C LEU A 80 0.55 15.97 -17.26
N TYR A 81 0.53 14.64 -17.15
CA TYR A 81 -0.63 13.82 -17.47
C TYR A 81 -1.43 13.55 -16.19
N SER A 82 -2.71 13.92 -16.21
CA SER A 82 -3.69 13.58 -15.17
C SER A 82 -4.89 12.93 -15.83
N VAL A 83 -5.27 11.75 -15.37
CA VAL A 83 -6.43 11.00 -15.87
C VAL A 83 -7.55 11.02 -14.85
N LYS A 84 -8.81 11.09 -15.31
CA LYS A 84 -9.98 11.13 -14.42
C LYS A 84 -10.80 9.84 -14.41
N SER A 85 -10.48 8.93 -15.31
CA SER A 85 -11.20 7.68 -15.53
C SER A 85 -10.22 6.55 -15.85
N PHE A 86 -10.61 5.30 -15.56
CA PHE A 86 -9.75 4.14 -15.86
C PHE A 86 -9.74 3.80 -17.36
N GLU A 87 -10.72 4.27 -18.12
CA GLU A 87 -10.83 4.14 -19.57
C GLU A 87 -9.74 4.92 -20.31
N GLU A 88 -9.37 6.09 -19.80
CA GLU A 88 -8.31 6.95 -20.37
C GLU A 88 -6.93 6.27 -20.34
N LEU A 89 -6.71 5.31 -19.43
CA LEU A 89 -5.46 4.57 -19.31
C LEU A 89 -5.29 3.47 -20.37
N ARG A 90 -6.31 3.23 -21.20
CA ARG A 90 -6.30 2.21 -22.28
C ARG A 90 -5.82 0.83 -21.81
N LEU A 91 -6.23 0.44 -20.60
CA LEU A 91 -5.90 -0.86 -20.02
C LEU A 91 -6.50 -2.01 -20.82
N LYS A 92 -5.90 -3.19 -20.72
CA LYS A 92 -6.50 -4.42 -21.25
C LYS A 92 -7.91 -4.62 -20.66
N PRO A 93 -8.90 -5.05 -21.46
CA PRO A 93 -10.29 -5.11 -21.01
C PRO A 93 -10.49 -6.05 -19.81
N GLN A 94 -9.70 -7.12 -19.70
CA GLN A 94 -9.74 -8.04 -18.56
C GLN A 94 -9.29 -7.36 -17.26
N LEU A 95 -8.28 -6.49 -17.33
CA LEU A 95 -7.78 -5.76 -16.18
C LEU A 95 -8.76 -4.66 -15.76
N LEU A 96 -9.31 -3.92 -16.72
CA LEU A 96 -10.33 -2.90 -16.46
C LEU A 96 -11.57 -3.52 -15.79
N GLN A 97 -12.01 -4.70 -16.27
CA GLN A 97 -13.10 -5.45 -15.66
C GLN A 97 -12.76 -5.86 -14.22
N GLY A 98 -11.52 -6.30 -13.95
CA GLY A 98 -11.06 -6.63 -12.59
C GLY A 98 -11.08 -5.42 -11.66
N VAL A 99 -10.64 -4.26 -12.12
CA VAL A 99 -10.68 -2.99 -11.35
C VAL A 99 -12.12 -2.64 -10.95
N TYR A 100 -13.06 -2.76 -11.89
CA TYR A 100 -14.47 -2.53 -11.61
C TYR A 100 -15.09 -3.61 -10.70
N ALA A 101 -14.70 -4.87 -10.85
CA ALA A 101 -15.14 -5.96 -9.96
C ALA A 101 -14.69 -5.75 -8.52
N MET A 102 -13.54 -5.09 -8.29
CA MET A 102 -13.07 -4.68 -6.96
C MET A 102 -13.81 -3.44 -6.39
N GLY A 103 -14.73 -2.85 -7.14
CA GLY A 103 -15.52 -1.68 -6.71
C GLY A 103 -14.82 -0.33 -6.93
N PHE A 104 -13.70 -0.29 -7.66
CA PHE A 104 -13.03 0.97 -7.99
C PHE A 104 -13.67 1.61 -9.22
N ASN A 105 -14.46 2.66 -8.99
CA ASN A 105 -15.17 3.36 -10.08
C ASN A 105 -14.35 4.51 -10.70
N ARG A 106 -13.44 5.11 -9.94
CA ARG A 106 -12.57 6.21 -10.39
C ARG A 106 -11.18 6.08 -9.76
N PRO A 107 -10.12 6.54 -10.44
CA PRO A 107 -8.81 6.64 -9.84
C PRO A 107 -8.84 7.58 -8.63
N SER A 108 -8.09 7.24 -7.59
CA SER A 108 -7.88 8.12 -6.44
C SER A 108 -6.95 9.29 -6.80
N LYS A 109 -6.95 10.35 -5.99
CA LYS A 109 -6.19 11.59 -6.26
C LYS A 109 -4.70 11.38 -6.57
N ILE A 110 -4.05 10.39 -5.94
CA ILE A 110 -2.65 10.04 -6.24
C ILE A 110 -2.51 9.23 -7.54
N GLN A 111 -3.49 8.39 -7.84
CA GLN A 111 -3.52 7.53 -9.03
C GLN A 111 -3.76 8.32 -10.31
N GLU A 112 -4.54 9.42 -10.25
CA GLU A 112 -4.77 10.31 -11.40
C GLU A 112 -3.45 10.77 -12.05
N ASN A 113 -2.41 11.02 -11.25
CA ASN A 113 -1.10 11.45 -11.75
C ASN A 113 -0.09 10.30 -11.83
N ALA A 114 -0.15 9.34 -10.89
CA ALA A 114 0.82 8.24 -10.84
C ALA A 114 0.61 7.20 -11.95
N LEU A 115 -0.65 6.82 -12.24
CA LEU A 115 -0.91 5.77 -13.22
C LEU A 115 -0.46 6.14 -14.64
N PRO A 116 -0.71 7.36 -15.15
CA PRO A 116 -0.17 7.78 -16.45
C PRO A 116 1.34 7.70 -16.49
N MET A 117 2.04 8.08 -15.41
CA MET A 117 3.50 8.04 -15.35
C MET A 117 4.05 6.61 -15.33
N MET A 118 3.35 5.66 -14.69
CA MET A 118 3.78 4.26 -14.60
C MET A 118 3.47 3.46 -15.88
N LEU A 119 2.43 3.85 -16.61
CA LEU A 119 1.93 3.16 -17.80
C LEU A 119 2.36 3.83 -19.11
N ALA A 120 2.96 5.02 -19.04
CA ALA A 120 3.52 5.67 -20.21
C ALA A 120 4.55 4.76 -20.88
N GLU A 121 4.36 4.49 -22.17
CA GLU A 121 5.39 3.87 -23.00
C GLU A 121 6.54 4.87 -23.15
N PRO A 122 7.81 4.46 -22.96
CA PRO A 122 8.98 5.34 -23.00
C PRO A 122 9.29 5.90 -24.38
#